data_AF-A0A930MY04-F1
#
_entry.id   AF-A0A930MY04-F1
#
_cell.length_a   1.000
_cell.length_b   1.000
_cell.length_c   1.000
_cell.angle_alpha   90.00
_cell.angle_beta   90.00
_cell.angle_gamma   90.00
#
_symmetry.space_group_name_H-M   'P 1'
#
loop_
_entity.id
_entity.type
_entity.pdbx_description
1 polymer ?
#
loop_
_entity_poly.entity_id
_entity_poly.type
_entity_poly.pdbx_seq_one_letter_code
_entity_poly.pdbx_strand_id
1 'polypeptide(L)'
;MEQQSFSDSNVYMRAYAKALWQSIKKKQRNITIIALVLMFIVELFVASFRGFGSPTGHVGNYSVIESIYPIMVIACCLVASFGMSSKNQISAKRLSAFKEWLVRFGIFVVLPTLFFFICGHLIDLFVASPSWQPAPWEIGFYPLQGGCTLLIIFFLISFFFLVSTFFAKYSFVFCSVIILFFYITVPAILPKEKFWHSGWYEVSPPVIAFIIAMTVVSIVLSYIILWYNRKSETAKEVQ
;
A
#
# COMPACT_ATOMS: atom_id res chain seq x y z
N MET A 1 39.56 8.74 -7.15
CA MET A 1 38.62 9.68 -6.47
C MET A 1 37.16 9.24 -6.60
N GLU A 2 36.68 8.73 -7.73
CA GLU A 2 35.27 8.28 -7.88
C GLU A 2 34.89 7.08 -6.99
N GLN A 3 35.77 6.09 -6.82
CA GLN A 3 35.50 4.94 -5.93
C GLN A 3 35.35 5.35 -4.45
N GLN A 4 36.12 6.33 -3.98
CA GLN A 4 36.01 6.88 -2.62
C GLN A 4 34.70 7.66 -2.44
N SER A 5 34.36 8.54 -3.40
CA SER A 5 33.08 9.26 -3.45
C SER A 5 31.86 8.31 -3.46
N PHE A 6 31.92 7.23 -4.23
CA PHE A 6 30.85 6.23 -4.30
C PHE A 6 30.74 5.42 -3.00
N SER A 7 31.87 5.04 -2.42
CA SER A 7 31.95 4.35 -1.12
C SER A 7 31.31 5.19 -0.01
N ASP A 8 31.69 6.47 0.11
CA ASP A 8 31.15 7.36 1.13
C ASP A 8 29.64 7.57 0.95
N SER A 9 29.18 7.71 -0.29
CA SER A 9 27.76 7.88 -0.57
C SER A 9 26.92 6.65 -0.17
N ASN A 10 27.45 5.44 -0.34
CA ASN A 10 26.79 4.21 0.11
C ASN A 10 26.77 4.08 1.64
N VAL A 11 27.82 4.53 2.32
CA VAL A 11 27.88 4.59 3.78
C VAL A 11 26.80 5.54 4.32
N TYR A 12 26.67 6.74 3.74
CA TYR A 12 25.61 7.67 4.12
C TYR A 12 24.21 7.14 3.83
N MET A 13 24.03 6.43 2.71
CA MET A 13 22.75 5.81 2.35
C MET A 13 22.34 4.73 3.35
N ARG A 14 23.28 3.87 3.77
CA ARG A 14 23.04 2.86 4.81
C ARG A 14 22.75 3.50 6.16
N ALA A 15 23.51 4.53 6.55
CA ALA A 15 23.30 5.25 7.80
C ALA A 15 21.91 5.92 7.83
N TYR A 16 21.51 6.52 6.71
CA TYR A 16 20.19 7.12 6.52
C TYR A 16 19.09 6.05 6.58
N ALA A 17 19.21 4.96 5.83
CA ALA A 17 18.25 3.85 5.88
C ALA A 17 18.09 3.28 7.28
N LYS A 18 19.21 3.09 8.01
CA LYS A 18 19.20 2.63 9.40
C LYS A 18 18.49 3.62 10.31
N ALA A 19 18.84 4.91 10.26
CA ALA A 19 18.20 5.94 11.09
C ALA A 19 16.70 6.07 10.78
N LEU A 20 16.33 5.99 9.51
CA LEU A 20 14.94 6.00 9.06
C LEU A 20 14.19 4.78 9.61
N TRP A 21 14.73 3.58 9.43
CA TRP A 21 14.18 2.34 9.98
C TRP A 21 13.98 2.40 11.49
N GLN A 22 15.00 2.84 12.24
CA GLN A 22 14.91 2.95 13.70
C GLN A 22 13.81 3.92 14.15
N SER A 23 13.56 4.99 13.38
CA SER A 23 12.51 5.96 13.70
C SER A 23 11.09 5.42 13.49
N ILE A 24 10.91 4.47 12.57
CA ILE A 24 9.59 3.95 12.19
C ILE A 24 9.31 2.53 12.69
N LYS A 25 10.33 1.75 13.06
CA LYS A 25 10.22 0.32 13.39
C LYS A 25 9.14 0.04 14.44
N LYS A 26 8.99 0.91 15.45
CA LYS A 26 8.00 0.75 16.52
C LYS A 26 6.59 0.95 15.98
N LYS A 27 6.39 1.96 15.12
CA LYS A 27 5.09 2.24 14.47
C LYS A 27 4.71 1.10 13.52
N GLN A 28 5.63 0.70 12.64
CA GLN A 28 5.43 -0.42 11.72
C GLN A 28 5.09 -1.71 12.46
N ARG A 29 5.88 -2.08 13.47
CA ARG A 29 5.60 -3.26 14.31
C ARG A 29 4.21 -3.21 14.95
N ASN A 30 3.83 -2.07 15.51
CA ASN A 30 2.51 -1.93 16.14
C ASN A 30 1.37 -2.08 15.11
N ILE A 31 1.51 -1.48 13.91
CA ILE A 31 0.52 -1.61 12.83
C ILE A 31 0.41 -3.06 12.37
N THR A 32 1.54 -3.74 12.16
CA THR A 32 1.56 -5.15 11.79
C THR A 32 0.88 -6.02 12.85
N ILE A 33 1.17 -5.82 14.13
CA ILE A 33 0.52 -6.57 15.23
C ILE A 33 -0.99 -6.32 15.22
N ILE A 34 -1.42 -5.05 15.14
CA ILE A 34 -2.85 -4.71 15.11
C ILE A 34 -3.53 -5.36 13.90
N ALA A 35 -2.92 -5.30 12.72
CA ALA A 35 -3.45 -5.92 11.52
C ALA A 35 -3.59 -7.45 11.68
N LEU A 36 -2.56 -8.12 12.21
CA LEU A 36 -2.60 -9.56 12.51
C LEU A 36 -3.71 -9.93 13.50
N VAL A 37 -3.86 -9.16 14.58
CA VAL A 37 -4.93 -9.37 15.56
C VAL A 37 -6.31 -9.17 14.92
N LEU A 38 -6.51 -8.11 14.13
CA LEU A 38 -7.77 -7.85 13.45
C LEU A 38 -8.11 -8.96 12.44
N MET A 39 -7.13 -9.40 11.65
CA MET A 39 -7.30 -10.51 10.73
C MET A 39 -7.71 -11.79 11.46
N PHE A 40 -7.06 -12.11 12.59
CA PHE A 40 -7.39 -13.27 13.42
C PHE A 40 -8.80 -13.18 14.04
N ILE A 41 -9.21 -11.99 14.51
CA ILE A 41 -10.57 -11.77 15.03
C ILE A 41 -11.62 -11.99 13.93
N VAL A 42 -11.38 -11.49 12.71
CA VAL A 42 -12.30 -11.68 11.59
C VAL A 42 -12.41 -13.17 11.21
N GLU A 43 -11.30 -13.89 11.18
CA GLU A 43 -11.31 -15.35 10.97
C GLU A 43 -12.09 -16.07 12.06
N LEU A 44 -11.83 -15.78 13.34
CA LEU A 44 -12.57 -16.37 14.45
C LEU A 44 -14.07 -16.08 14.36
N PHE A 45 -14.44 -14.84 14.03
CA PHE A 45 -15.83 -14.44 13.86
C PHE A 45 -16.50 -15.26 12.75
N VAL A 46 -15.91 -15.32 11.55
CA VAL A 46 -16.48 -16.09 10.43
C VAL A 46 -16.49 -17.60 10.71
N ALA A 47 -15.43 -18.15 11.30
CA ALA A 47 -15.37 -19.55 11.72
C ALA A 47 -16.46 -19.90 12.74
N SER A 48 -16.80 -18.98 13.64
CA SER A 48 -17.90 -19.15 14.60
C SER A 48 -19.24 -19.34 13.89
N PHE A 49 -19.51 -18.59 12.81
CA PHE A 49 -20.73 -18.76 12.01
C PHE A 49 -20.72 -20.00 11.12
N ARG A 50 -19.54 -20.50 10.69
CA ARG A 50 -19.43 -21.77 9.98
C ARG A 50 -19.79 -22.97 10.89
N GLY A 51 -19.50 -22.88 12.18
CA GLY A 51 -19.86 -23.90 13.17
C GLY A 51 -21.35 -23.94 13.54
N PHE A 52 -22.06 -22.83 13.34
CA PHE A 52 -23.53 -22.79 13.41
C PHE A 52 -24.10 -23.24 12.07
N GLY A 53 -24.34 -24.55 11.93
CA GLY A 53 -25.03 -25.11 10.77
C GLY A 53 -26.33 -24.34 10.50
N SER A 54 -26.46 -23.80 9.28
CA SER A 54 -27.68 -23.10 8.87
C SER A 54 -28.86 -24.07 8.86
N PRO A 55 -30.03 -23.69 9.42
CA PRO A 55 -31.29 -24.43 9.28
C PRO A 55 -31.74 -24.58 7.81
N THR A 56 -31.21 -23.76 6.90
CA THR A 56 -31.53 -23.76 5.46
C THR A 56 -30.45 -24.41 4.60
N GLY A 57 -29.42 -25.04 5.20
CA GLY A 57 -28.45 -25.88 4.49
C GLY A 57 -27.52 -25.16 3.50
N HIS A 58 -27.53 -23.83 3.44
CA HIS A 58 -26.75 -23.04 2.48
C HIS A 58 -25.93 -21.94 3.16
N VAL A 59 -25.05 -22.29 4.10
CA VAL A 59 -23.92 -21.38 4.41
C VAL A 59 -22.92 -21.58 3.27
N GLY A 60 -22.98 -20.72 2.25
CA GLY A 60 -21.96 -20.72 1.21
C GLY A 60 -20.58 -20.69 1.84
N ASN A 61 -19.62 -21.40 1.26
CA ASN A 61 -18.21 -21.33 1.61
C ASN A 61 -17.67 -19.92 1.30
N TYR A 62 -18.11 -18.91 2.04
CA TYR A 62 -17.61 -17.54 1.93
C TYR A 62 -16.15 -17.58 2.37
N SER A 63 -15.25 -17.30 1.44
CA SER A 63 -13.83 -17.26 1.71
C SER A 63 -13.52 -16.05 2.59
N VAL A 64 -13.04 -16.26 3.82
CA VAL A 64 -12.70 -15.18 4.77
C VAL A 64 -11.64 -14.23 4.21
N ILE A 65 -10.86 -14.76 3.27
CA ILE A 65 -9.86 -14.08 2.46
C ILE A 65 -10.36 -12.71 1.93
N GLU A 66 -11.59 -12.62 1.41
CA GLU A 66 -12.13 -11.35 0.87
C GLU A 66 -12.29 -10.26 1.96
N SER A 67 -12.46 -10.66 3.21
CA SER A 67 -12.58 -9.76 4.37
C SER A 67 -11.21 -9.42 4.99
N ILE A 68 -10.21 -10.29 4.81
CA ILE A 68 -8.86 -10.15 5.36
C ILE A 68 -8.00 -9.22 4.49
N TYR A 69 -8.11 -9.31 3.16
CA TYR A 69 -7.32 -8.52 2.23
C TYR A 69 -7.44 -6.99 2.42
N PRO A 70 -8.64 -6.41 2.62
CA PRO A 70 -8.79 -4.99 2.92
C PRO A 70 -8.01 -4.53 4.16
N ILE A 71 -7.95 -5.35 5.21
CA ILE A 71 -7.21 -5.05 6.45
C ILE A 71 -5.71 -4.93 6.14
N MET A 72 -5.19 -5.84 5.31
CA MET A 72 -3.79 -5.79 4.89
C MET A 72 -3.48 -4.58 4.02
N VAL A 73 -4.37 -4.24 3.08
CA VAL A 73 -4.21 -3.04 2.25
C VAL A 73 -4.19 -1.79 3.12
N ILE A 74 -5.11 -1.67 4.08
CA ILE A 74 -5.15 -0.54 5.02
C ILE A 74 -3.84 -0.46 5.81
N ALA A 75 -3.33 -1.59 6.33
CA ALA A 75 -2.06 -1.64 7.04
C ALA A 75 -0.88 -1.16 6.17
N CYS A 76 -0.83 -1.57 4.90
CA CYS A 76 0.21 -1.15 3.97
C CYS A 76 0.12 0.36 3.63
N CYS A 77 -1.09 0.87 3.38
CA CYS A 77 -1.34 2.29 3.14
C CYS A 77 -1.02 3.16 4.37
N LEU A 78 -1.32 2.66 5.58
CA LEU A 78 -0.92 3.30 6.83
C LEU A 78 0.61 3.42 6.92
N VAL A 79 1.35 2.35 6.62
CA VAL A 79 2.82 2.40 6.62
C VAL A 79 3.34 3.40 5.59
N ALA A 80 2.79 3.40 4.37
CA ALA A 80 3.17 4.33 3.30
C ALA A 80 2.94 5.80 3.68
N SER A 81 1.88 6.08 4.45
CA SER A 81 1.55 7.44 4.92
C SER A 81 2.60 8.05 5.84
N PHE A 82 3.50 7.25 6.42
CA PHE A 82 4.62 7.76 7.23
C PHE A 82 5.86 8.12 6.42
N GLY A 83 5.79 8.03 5.08
CA GLY A 83 6.92 8.20 4.16
C GLY A 83 7.79 9.43 4.42
N MET A 84 7.20 10.48 4.99
CA MET A 84 7.82 11.78 5.20
C MET A 84 7.83 12.24 6.66
N SER A 85 7.52 11.37 7.62
CA SER A 85 7.57 11.71 9.06
C SER A 85 9.01 12.01 9.59
N SER A 86 10.04 11.85 8.75
CA SER A 86 11.46 11.87 9.13
C SER A 86 12.31 12.87 8.34
N LYS A 87 11.72 13.95 7.81
CA LYS A 87 12.42 14.97 6.99
C LYS A 87 13.70 15.53 7.65
N ASN A 88 13.81 15.53 8.98
CA ASN A 88 14.88 16.22 9.71
C ASN A 88 16.07 15.33 10.13
N GLN A 89 16.36 14.22 9.44
CA GLN A 89 17.53 13.41 9.79
C GLN A 89 18.82 14.01 9.21
N ILE A 90 19.83 14.23 10.07
CA ILE A 90 21.13 14.85 9.74
C ILE A 90 21.83 14.14 8.56
N SER A 91 21.63 12.81 8.42
CA SER A 91 22.16 12.01 7.32
C SER A 91 21.51 12.28 5.96
N ALA A 92 20.27 12.80 5.93
CA ALA A 92 19.59 13.20 4.68
C ALA A 92 20.30 14.38 4.02
N LYS A 93 20.87 15.30 4.81
CA LYS A 93 21.57 16.48 4.28
C LYS A 93 22.79 16.14 3.41
N ARG A 94 23.42 14.99 3.65
CA ARG A 94 24.58 14.49 2.91
C ARG A 94 24.21 13.57 1.74
N LEU A 95 22.92 13.27 1.55
CA LEU A 95 22.44 12.46 0.43
C LEU A 95 21.90 13.34 -0.69
N SER A 96 22.04 12.86 -1.93
CA SER A 96 21.31 13.42 -3.06
C SER A 96 19.81 13.13 -2.92
N ALA A 97 18.97 14.02 -3.45
CA ALA A 97 17.51 13.86 -3.40
C ALA A 97 17.06 12.51 -3.98
N PHE A 98 17.71 12.04 -5.05
CA PHE A 98 17.44 10.73 -5.64
C PHE A 98 17.72 9.56 -4.67
N LYS A 99 18.86 9.58 -3.98
CA LYS A 99 19.20 8.51 -3.03
C LYS A 99 18.29 8.51 -1.82
N GLU A 100 17.91 9.70 -1.32
CA GLU A 100 16.96 9.82 -0.22
C GLU A 100 15.59 9.28 -0.63
N TRP A 101 15.10 9.71 -1.79
CA TRP A 101 13.85 9.23 -2.37
C TRP A 101 13.87 7.71 -2.55
N LEU A 102 14.94 7.13 -3.09
CA LEU A 102 15.05 5.69 -3.32
C LEU A 102 14.98 4.88 -2.01
N VAL A 103 15.64 5.34 -0.95
CA VAL A 103 15.55 4.70 0.38
C VAL A 103 14.13 4.80 0.95
N ARG A 104 13.51 5.98 0.86
CA ARG A 104 12.12 6.17 1.34
C ARG A 104 11.15 5.29 0.53
N PHE A 105 11.24 5.31 -0.79
CA PHE A 105 10.42 4.49 -1.68
C PHE A 105 10.57 2.99 -1.38
N GLY A 106 11.81 2.51 -1.18
CA GLY A 106 12.06 1.12 -0.79
C GLY A 106 11.37 0.72 0.52
N ILE A 107 11.44 1.57 1.54
CA ILE A 107 10.91 1.28 2.88
C ILE A 107 9.39 1.46 2.98
N PHE A 108 8.82 2.44 2.27
CA PHE A 108 7.43 2.85 2.44
C PHE A 108 6.51 2.43 1.30
N VAL A 109 7.06 2.01 0.15
CA VAL A 109 6.26 1.52 -0.98
C VAL A 109 6.59 0.07 -1.29
N VAL A 110 7.85 -0.23 -1.59
CA VAL A 110 8.26 -1.58 -2.00
C VAL A 110 8.07 -2.59 -0.87
N LEU A 111 8.58 -2.29 0.33
CA LEU A 111 8.50 -3.22 1.46
C LEU A 111 7.04 -3.52 1.89
N PRO A 112 6.12 -2.54 2.04
CA PRO A 112 4.72 -2.83 2.30
C PRO A 112 4.03 -3.63 1.18
N THR A 113 4.36 -3.35 -0.09
CA THR A 113 3.83 -4.10 -1.22
C THR A 113 4.28 -5.57 -1.17
N LEU A 114 5.55 -5.82 -0.90
CA LEU A 114 6.08 -7.18 -0.72
C LEU A 114 5.49 -7.87 0.51
N PHE A 115 5.30 -7.13 1.60
CA PHE A 115 4.66 -7.65 2.81
C PHE A 115 3.22 -8.11 2.51
N PHE A 116 2.44 -7.32 1.77
CA PHE A 116 1.11 -7.72 1.33
C PHE A 116 1.16 -9.02 0.52
N PHE A 117 2.08 -9.13 -0.44
CA PHE A 117 2.22 -10.32 -1.28
C PHE A 117 2.56 -11.57 -0.46
N ILE A 118 3.53 -11.47 0.45
CA ILE A 118 3.94 -12.57 1.32
C ILE A 118 2.79 -12.96 2.27
N CYS A 119 2.16 -12.00 2.93
CA CYS A 119 1.07 -12.29 3.86
C CYS A 119 -0.17 -12.85 3.17
N GLY A 120 -0.53 -12.37 1.97
CA GLY A 120 -1.59 -12.97 1.17
C GLY A 120 -1.34 -14.45 0.94
N HIS A 121 -0.16 -14.81 0.43
CA HIS A 121 0.21 -16.21 0.21
C HIS A 121 0.30 -17.06 1.48
N LEU A 122 0.80 -16.50 2.59
CA LEU A 122 0.88 -17.23 3.85
C LEU A 122 -0.51 -17.47 4.45
N ILE A 123 -1.42 -16.50 4.35
CA ILE A 123 -2.81 -16.65 4.81
C ILE A 123 -3.54 -17.68 3.95
N ASP A 124 -3.34 -17.66 2.63
CA ASP A 124 -3.86 -18.66 1.71
C ASP A 124 -3.38 -20.07 2.08
N LEU A 125 -2.10 -20.22 2.48
CA LEU A 125 -1.50 -21.50 2.87
C LEU A 125 -1.99 -22.03 4.23
N PHE A 126 -2.17 -21.16 5.23
CA PHE A 126 -2.43 -21.57 6.62
C PHE A 126 -3.89 -21.50 7.04
N VAL A 127 -4.73 -20.69 6.40
CA VAL A 127 -6.09 -20.35 6.87
C VAL A 127 -7.18 -20.88 5.93
N ALA A 128 -6.97 -20.85 4.62
CA ALA A 128 -7.98 -21.29 3.67
C ALA A 128 -7.82 -22.78 3.31
N SER A 129 -8.94 -23.52 3.31
CA SER A 129 -9.01 -24.92 2.89
C SER A 129 -8.71 -25.08 1.38
N PRO A 130 -8.19 -26.23 0.91
CA PRO A 130 -7.41 -26.35 -0.34
C PRO A 130 -8.22 -26.42 -1.64
N SER A 131 -9.56 -26.33 -1.60
CA SER A 131 -10.35 -26.83 -2.72
C SER A 131 -10.41 -25.90 -3.94
N TRP A 132 -10.26 -24.59 -3.79
CA TRP A 132 -10.08 -23.62 -4.89
C TRP A 132 -9.73 -22.26 -4.27
N GLN A 133 -8.49 -21.79 -4.43
CA GLN A 133 -8.03 -20.53 -3.86
C GLN A 133 -7.61 -19.59 -5.00
N PRO A 134 -8.20 -18.39 -5.11
CA PRO A 134 -7.74 -17.40 -6.07
C PRO A 134 -6.36 -16.90 -5.62
N ALA A 135 -5.40 -16.88 -6.53
CA ALA A 135 -4.09 -16.30 -6.25
C ALA A 135 -4.21 -14.81 -5.82
N PRO A 136 -3.23 -14.20 -5.14
CA PRO A 136 -3.25 -12.79 -4.71
C PRO A 136 -3.60 -11.76 -5.81
N TRP A 137 -3.32 -12.10 -7.06
CA TRP A 137 -3.68 -11.29 -8.24
C TRP A 137 -5.10 -11.56 -8.77
N GLU A 138 -5.73 -12.66 -8.39
CA GLU A 138 -7.07 -13.10 -8.79
C GLU A 138 -8.17 -12.64 -7.83
N ILE A 139 -7.83 -12.21 -6.59
CA ILE A 139 -8.81 -11.59 -5.70
C ILE A 139 -9.36 -10.33 -6.35
N GLY A 140 -10.68 -10.16 -6.35
CA GLY A 140 -11.32 -8.92 -6.76
C GLY A 140 -11.63 -8.05 -5.54
N PHE A 141 -11.33 -6.76 -5.60
CA PHE A 141 -11.93 -5.80 -4.67
C PHE A 141 -13.29 -5.42 -5.22
N TYR A 142 -14.41 -5.82 -4.61
CA TYR A 142 -15.70 -5.33 -5.08
C TYR A 142 -15.73 -3.78 -5.02
N PRO A 143 -16.08 -3.06 -6.12
CA PRO A 143 -16.67 -3.52 -7.39
C PRO A 143 -15.68 -3.86 -8.55
N LEU A 144 -14.37 -3.66 -8.36
CA LEU A 144 -13.29 -4.04 -9.28
C LEU A 144 -12.91 -5.53 -9.15
N GLN A 145 -13.75 -6.43 -9.70
CA GLN A 145 -13.42 -7.85 -9.85
C GLN A 145 -12.59 -8.09 -11.14
N GLY A 146 -11.49 -8.84 -11.03
CA GLY A 146 -10.69 -9.31 -12.17
C GLY A 146 -9.23 -8.82 -12.19
N GLY A 147 -8.29 -9.65 -11.71
CA GLY A 147 -6.87 -9.61 -12.10
C GLY A 147 -6.00 -8.40 -11.69
N CYS A 148 -6.61 -7.28 -11.31
CA CYS A 148 -5.92 -5.98 -11.19
C CYS A 148 -5.58 -5.58 -9.75
N THR A 149 -5.82 -6.48 -8.80
CA THR A 149 -5.67 -6.19 -7.36
C THR A 149 -4.26 -5.79 -6.99
N LEU A 150 -3.24 -6.43 -7.56
CA LEU A 150 -1.85 -6.01 -7.33
C LEU A 150 -1.56 -4.61 -7.85
N LEU A 151 -2.07 -4.26 -9.04
CA LEU A 151 -1.91 -2.94 -9.63
C LEU A 151 -2.59 -1.88 -8.77
N ILE A 152 -3.81 -2.15 -8.31
CA ILE A 152 -4.58 -1.26 -7.43
C ILE A 152 -3.84 -1.06 -6.09
N ILE A 153 -3.35 -2.14 -5.48
CA ILE A 153 -2.65 -2.05 -4.20
C ILE A 153 -1.35 -1.26 -4.34
N PHE A 154 -0.56 -1.55 -5.37
CA PHE A 154 0.67 -0.82 -5.63
C PHE A 154 0.41 0.65 -5.93
N PHE A 155 -0.65 0.95 -6.68
CA PHE A 155 -1.15 2.31 -6.89
C PHE A 155 -1.50 2.99 -5.56
N LEU A 156 -2.34 2.36 -4.72
CA LEU A 156 -2.78 2.91 -3.45
C LEU A 156 -1.59 3.21 -2.54
N ILE A 157 -0.69 2.26 -2.34
CA ILE A 157 0.51 2.44 -1.51
C ILE A 157 1.36 3.61 -2.06
N SER A 158 1.56 3.66 -3.38
CA SER A 158 2.31 4.76 -4.03
C SER A 158 1.62 6.12 -3.88
N PHE A 159 0.30 6.16 -3.98
CA PHE A 159 -0.50 7.37 -3.81
C PHE A 159 -0.46 7.88 -2.36
N PHE A 160 -0.61 7.01 -1.36
CA PHE A 160 -0.46 7.38 0.05
C PHE A 160 0.96 7.89 0.34
N PHE A 161 1.98 7.27 -0.26
CA PHE A 161 3.35 7.76 -0.17
C PHE A 161 3.50 9.17 -0.77
N LEU A 162 2.94 9.42 -1.96
CA LEU A 162 2.92 10.76 -2.57
C LEU A 162 2.24 11.77 -1.64
N VAL A 163 1.03 11.50 -1.16
CA VAL A 163 0.28 12.44 -0.31
C VAL A 163 1.00 12.70 1.01
N SER A 164 1.77 11.74 1.52
CA SER A 164 2.61 11.95 2.70
C SER A 164 3.66 13.06 2.50
N THR A 165 4.07 13.34 1.26
CA THR A 165 4.98 14.46 0.93
C THR A 165 4.37 15.82 1.19
N PHE A 166 3.06 15.95 0.99
CA PHE A 166 2.29 17.16 1.24
C PHE A 166 1.80 17.25 2.70
N PHE A 167 1.23 16.17 3.24
CA PHE A 167 0.54 16.17 4.54
C PHE A 167 1.11 15.15 5.53
N ALA A 168 2.33 15.35 6.01
CA ALA A 168 3.04 14.36 6.84
C ALA A 168 2.31 13.90 8.13
N LYS A 169 1.41 14.70 8.71
CA LYS A 169 0.65 14.34 9.94
C LYS A 169 -0.73 13.73 9.67
N TYR A 170 -1.39 14.12 8.57
CA TYR A 170 -2.78 13.76 8.29
C TYR A 170 -2.96 13.02 6.96
N SER A 171 -1.86 12.61 6.33
CA SER A 171 -1.86 11.97 5.01
C SER A 171 -2.78 10.77 4.95
N PHE A 172 -2.80 9.91 5.97
CA PHE A 172 -3.70 8.76 5.98
C PHE A 172 -5.18 9.17 5.96
N VAL A 173 -5.57 10.14 6.80
CA VAL A 173 -6.95 10.63 6.88
C VAL A 173 -7.37 11.27 5.55
N PHE A 174 -6.51 12.15 5.02
CA PHE A 174 -6.78 12.86 3.77
C PHE A 174 -6.89 11.90 2.58
N CYS A 175 -5.99 10.93 2.46
CA CYS A 175 -6.06 9.88 1.44
C CYS A 175 -7.32 9.02 1.58
N SER A 176 -7.68 8.64 2.80
CA SER A 176 -8.87 7.82 3.05
C SER A 176 -10.14 8.56 2.64
N VAL A 177 -10.23 9.86 2.91
CA VAL A 177 -11.34 10.71 2.46
C VAL A 177 -11.38 10.82 0.93
N ILE A 178 -10.23 11.00 0.27
CA ILE A 178 -10.15 11.04 -1.20
C ILE A 178 -10.63 9.72 -1.80
N ILE A 179 -10.15 8.58 -1.29
CA ILE A 179 -10.53 7.26 -1.80
C ILE A 179 -12.01 6.98 -1.54
N LEU A 180 -12.53 7.35 -0.37
CA LEU A 180 -13.95 7.22 -0.06
C LEU A 180 -14.80 8.07 -1.01
N PHE A 181 -14.38 9.30 -1.30
CA PHE A 181 -15.05 10.16 -2.28
C PHE A 181 -15.05 9.51 -3.66
N PHE A 182 -13.89 9.03 -4.16
CA PHE A 182 -13.83 8.29 -5.42
C PHE A 182 -14.73 7.05 -5.41
N TYR A 183 -14.73 6.28 -4.33
CA TYR A 183 -15.55 5.08 -4.19
C TYR A 183 -17.06 5.39 -4.21
N ILE A 184 -17.49 6.55 -3.73
CA ILE A 184 -18.90 6.97 -3.77
C ILE A 184 -19.25 7.59 -5.13
N THR A 185 -18.38 8.46 -5.66
CA THR A 185 -18.65 9.28 -6.84
C THR A 185 -18.48 8.50 -8.14
N VAL A 186 -17.49 7.63 -8.25
CA VAL A 186 -17.21 6.86 -9.47
C VAL A 186 -18.39 5.94 -9.83
N PRO A 187 -18.97 5.14 -8.91
CA PRO A 187 -20.15 4.33 -9.20
C PRO A 187 -21.43 5.13 -9.44
N ALA A 188 -21.48 6.40 -9.00
CA ALA A 188 -22.63 7.29 -9.22
C ALA A 188 -22.64 7.91 -10.62
N ILE A 189 -21.46 8.14 -11.21
CA ILE A 189 -21.28 8.75 -12.54
C ILE A 189 -21.13 7.70 -13.63
N LEU A 190 -20.50 6.56 -13.32
CA LEU A 190 -20.41 5.45 -14.27
C LEU A 190 -21.80 4.86 -14.52
N PRO A 191 -22.15 4.57 -15.78
CA PRO A 191 -23.41 3.92 -16.08
C PRO A 191 -23.50 2.61 -15.30
N LYS A 192 -24.61 2.43 -14.58
CA LYS A 192 -24.96 1.18 -13.87
C LYS A 192 -25.33 0.13 -14.91
N GLU A 193 -24.38 -0.30 -15.73
CA GLU A 193 -24.62 -1.44 -16.60
C GLU A 193 -24.81 -2.67 -15.72
N LYS A 194 -25.80 -3.50 -16.07
CA LYS A 194 -26.18 -4.69 -15.32
C LYS A 194 -25.00 -5.67 -15.29
N PHE A 195 -24.18 -5.58 -14.25
CA PHE A 195 -23.08 -6.51 -13.96
C PHE A 195 -23.64 -7.86 -13.49
N TRP A 196 -24.31 -8.62 -14.36
CA TRP A 196 -24.80 -9.97 -14.05
C TRP A 196 -24.47 -10.99 -15.17
N HIS A 197 -23.92 -12.11 -14.71
CA HIS A 197 -23.87 -13.45 -15.31
C HIS A 197 -23.10 -13.64 -16.62
N SER A 198 -21.79 -13.81 -16.50
CA SER A 198 -21.08 -15.08 -16.73
C SER A 198 -19.60 -14.81 -16.48
N GLY A 199 -18.87 -15.82 -16.03
CA GLY A 199 -17.50 -15.67 -15.52
C GLY A 199 -16.59 -14.87 -16.46
N TRP A 200 -15.59 -14.24 -15.86
CA TRP A 200 -14.62 -13.30 -16.46
C TRP A 200 -15.18 -11.88 -16.63
N TYR A 201 -15.21 -11.13 -15.51
CA TYR A 201 -15.24 -9.67 -15.58
C TYR A 201 -13.89 -9.21 -16.16
N GLU A 202 -13.86 -8.90 -17.45
CA GLU A 202 -12.74 -8.19 -18.05
C GLU A 202 -12.74 -6.76 -17.52
N VAL A 203 -11.83 -6.45 -16.58
CA VAL A 203 -11.55 -5.06 -16.23
C VAL A 203 -11.17 -4.33 -17.52
N SER A 204 -11.89 -3.27 -17.85
CA SER A 204 -11.71 -2.59 -19.14
C SER A 204 -10.24 -2.14 -19.27
N PRO A 205 -9.55 -2.47 -20.39
CA PRO A 205 -8.16 -2.05 -20.61
C PRO A 205 -7.88 -0.55 -20.34
N PRO A 206 -8.82 0.39 -20.59
CA PRO A 206 -8.66 1.79 -20.22
C PRO A 206 -8.50 2.03 -18.70
N VAL A 207 -9.21 1.28 -17.85
CA VAL A 207 -9.09 1.41 -16.38
C VAL A 207 -7.73 0.92 -15.91
N ILE A 208 -7.23 -0.18 -16.49
CA ILE A 208 -5.88 -0.70 -16.20
C ILE A 208 -4.82 0.33 -16.60
N ALA A 209 -4.92 0.86 -17.82
CA ALA A 209 -4.00 1.88 -18.32
C ALA A 209 -4.04 3.15 -17.45
N PHE A 210 -5.23 3.57 -16.99
CA PHE A 210 -5.39 4.69 -16.08
C PHE A 210 -4.71 4.43 -14.73
N ILE A 211 -4.90 3.27 -14.11
CA ILE A 211 -4.25 2.91 -12.83
C ILE A 211 -2.73 2.91 -12.97
N ILE A 212 -2.20 2.35 -14.07
CA ILE A 212 -0.77 2.36 -14.37
C ILE A 212 -0.28 3.81 -14.51
N ALA A 213 -0.97 4.63 -15.30
CA ALA A 213 -0.61 6.04 -15.48
C ALA A 213 -0.60 6.80 -14.15
N MET A 214 -1.63 6.65 -13.32
CA MET A 214 -1.73 7.30 -12.01
C MET A 214 -0.67 6.80 -11.02
N THR A 215 -0.27 5.53 -11.12
CA THR A 215 0.84 4.98 -10.34
C THR A 215 2.16 5.65 -10.73
N VAL A 216 2.46 5.69 -12.04
CA VAL A 216 3.67 6.34 -12.56
C VAL A 216 3.71 7.81 -12.16
N VAL A 217 2.59 8.53 -12.33
CA VAL A 217 2.45 9.93 -11.89
C VAL A 217 2.72 10.06 -10.39
N SER A 218 2.19 9.17 -9.56
CA SER A 218 2.42 9.20 -8.10
C SER A 218 3.89 9.02 -7.74
N ILE A 219 4.57 8.09 -8.39
CA ILE A 219 6.00 7.82 -8.21
C ILE A 219 6.82 9.05 -8.65
N VAL A 220 6.59 9.57 -9.86
CA VAL A 220 7.34 10.69 -10.43
C VAL A 220 7.14 11.96 -9.60
N LEU A 221 5.90 12.30 -9.24
CA LEU A 221 5.62 13.48 -8.42
C LEU A 221 6.26 13.37 -7.03
N SER A 222 6.28 12.18 -6.42
CA SER A 222 6.90 11.99 -5.10
C SER A 222 8.39 12.31 -5.12
N TYR A 223 9.06 11.99 -6.24
CA TYR A 223 10.46 12.34 -6.47
C TYR A 223 10.63 13.85 -6.71
N ILE A 224 9.86 14.43 -7.63
CA ILE A 224 9.96 15.86 -7.99
C ILE A 224 9.78 16.75 -6.76
N ILE A 225 8.81 16.44 -5.89
CA ILE A 225 8.54 17.21 -4.68
C ILE A 225 9.71 17.12 -3.70
N LEU A 226 10.30 15.93 -3.52
CA LEU A 226 11.43 15.75 -2.63
C LEU A 226 12.67 16.49 -3.15
N TRP A 227 12.90 16.44 -4.47
CA TRP A 227 13.94 17.22 -5.13
C TRP A 227 13.75 18.73 -4.97
N TYR A 228 12.53 19.24 -5.17
CA TYR A 228 12.23 20.66 -5.01
C TYR A 228 12.44 21.12 -3.56
N ASN A 229 11.97 20.35 -2.59
CA ASN A 229 12.17 20.63 -1.16
C ASN A 229 13.66 20.74 -0.81
N ARG A 230 14.49 19.79 -1.29
CA ARG A 230 15.94 19.83 -1.07
C ARG A 230 16.57 21.08 -1.70
N LYS A 231 16.16 21.44 -2.92
CA LYS A 231 16.67 22.66 -3.59
C LYS A 231 16.31 23.92 -2.77
N SER A 232 15.10 23.99 -2.22
CA SER A 232 14.65 25.11 -1.39
C SER A 232 15.40 25.21 -0.05
N GLU A 233 15.75 24.06 0.56
CA GLU A 233 16.50 24.02 1.81
C GLU A 233 17.93 24.53 1.60
N THR A 234 18.60 24.09 0.53
CA THR A 234 19.93 24.58 0.18
C THR A 234 19.94 26.09 -0.09
N ALA A 235 18.89 26.63 -0.72
CA ALA A 235 18.79 28.07 -0.97
C ALA A 235 18.64 28.90 0.32
N LYS A 236 18.02 28.33 1.37
CA LYS A 236 17.85 28.99 2.69
C LYS A 236 19.10 28.92 3.56
N GLU A 237 19.98 27.93 3.37
CA GLU A 237 21.24 27.82 4.13
C GLU A 237 22.35 28.77 3.61
N VAL A 238 22.16 29.36 2.42
CA VAL A 238 23.13 30.26 1.78
C VAL A 238 22.82 31.75 2.06
N GLN A 239 21.64 32.05 2.62
CA GLN A 239 21.23 33.40 3.07
C GLN A 239 21.53 33.58 4.56
#